data_AF-A0AB34J9L7-F1
#
_entry.id   AF-A0AB34J9L7-F1
#
_cell.length_a   1.000
_cell.length_b   1.000
_cell.length_c   1.000
_cell.angle_alpha   90.00
_cell.angle_beta   90.00
_cell.angle_gamma   90.00
#
_symmetry.space_group_name_H-M   'P 1'
#
loop_
_entity.id
_entity.type
_entity.pdbx_description
1 polymer ?
#
loop_
_entity_poly.entity_id
_entity_poly.type
_entity_poly.pdbx_seq_one_letter_code
_entity_poly.pdbx_strand_id
1 'polypeptide(L)'
;MPFVWLSVDPVRKQIDFYPRAIATRVEQSFADWHLSSTLVPGECVLGTDFFNSTVHFHPSGICFQTTPGVSMGRGGYKQPGYRTVKRLEVESAGETLQLYAKRRGGEWRFCDEPDAEHSFEVVVPEGSLVDALHNSPSSVVTSFKPWKGADIEACAWDLPVVVWQWCRGVPEKDGALLSLPEDWWCPYLEEVNELIETGFSTNQVSVLVEAGERTYNVNFTPNSSFALQRDDARNKERVMRRVIKTVQELKTSLAGISRPPKMSIKQLMDSLPDGTIPHHFFCPILQDVMEQPVKTVDGHTYSRSAIHKWLQSHDTAPLTGLVLPSKALTPNTELEEQMEIFFAEQQAANADVAIITNGISSTTVSS
;
A
#
# COMPACT_ATOMS: atom_id res chain seq x y z
N MET A 1 -29.77 4.88 10.74
CA MET A 1 -28.93 4.48 9.61
C MET A 1 -27.52 4.24 10.14
N PRO A 2 -26.81 3.20 9.70
CA PRO A 2 -25.40 3.01 10.05
C PRO A 2 -24.51 4.12 9.47
N PHE A 3 -23.30 4.20 10.00
CA PHE A 3 -22.27 5.14 9.59
C PHE A 3 -21.04 4.41 9.09
N VAL A 4 -20.27 5.08 8.24
CA VAL A 4 -18.91 4.69 7.87
C VAL A 4 -17.95 5.85 8.07
N TRP A 5 -16.72 5.50 8.45
CA TRP A 5 -15.59 6.41 8.49
C TRP A 5 -14.61 6.02 7.38
N LEU A 6 -14.19 6.99 6.57
CA LEU A 6 -13.29 6.76 5.45
C LEU A 6 -12.33 7.93 5.23
N SER A 7 -11.18 7.65 4.65
CA SER A 7 -10.17 8.65 4.27
C SER A 7 -9.79 8.53 2.80
N VAL A 8 -9.25 9.59 2.23
CA VAL A 8 -8.59 9.52 0.91
C VAL A 8 -7.09 9.36 1.11
N ASP A 9 -6.48 8.42 0.40
CA ASP A 9 -5.02 8.27 0.38
C ASP A 9 -4.40 9.46 -0.37
N PRO A 10 -3.57 10.26 0.32
CA PRO A 10 -3.04 11.49 -0.22
C PRO A 10 -2.11 11.26 -1.42
N VAL A 11 -1.54 10.06 -1.56
CA VAL A 11 -0.54 9.73 -2.59
C VAL A 11 -1.10 8.74 -3.60
N ARG A 12 -1.71 7.66 -3.13
CA ARG A 12 -2.16 6.52 -3.96
C ARG A 12 -3.46 6.77 -4.70
N LYS A 13 -4.17 7.86 -4.41
CA LYS A 13 -5.44 8.21 -5.05
C LYS A 13 -6.46 7.06 -4.92
N GLN A 14 -6.73 6.65 -3.68
CA GLN A 14 -7.73 5.63 -3.34
C GLN A 14 -8.51 6.03 -2.08
N ILE A 15 -9.65 5.39 -1.84
CA ILE A 15 -10.44 5.55 -0.63
C ILE A 15 -10.18 4.38 0.31
N ASP A 16 -9.87 4.70 1.57
CA ASP A 16 -9.62 3.72 2.62
C ASP A 16 -10.75 3.81 3.66
N PHE A 17 -11.59 2.78 3.73
CA PHE A 17 -12.58 2.61 4.79
C PHE A 17 -11.91 2.19 6.08
N TYR A 18 -12.38 2.72 7.20
CA TYR A 18 -11.89 2.34 8.51
C TYR A 18 -12.52 0.99 8.88
N PRO A 19 -11.74 0.00 9.32
CA PRO A 19 -12.30 -1.27 9.80
C PRO A 19 -13.30 -1.00 10.93
N ARG A 20 -14.39 -1.78 11.02
CA ARG A 20 -15.50 -1.59 11.97
C ARG A 20 -15.01 -1.32 13.38
N ALA A 21 -14.07 -2.11 13.90
CA ALA A 21 -13.53 -1.92 15.24
C ALA A 21 -12.83 -0.55 15.44
N ILE A 22 -12.11 -0.06 14.43
CA ILE A 22 -11.51 1.28 14.44
C ILE A 22 -12.59 2.35 14.28
N ALA A 23 -13.50 2.19 13.31
CA ALA A 23 -14.59 3.11 13.04
C ALA A 23 -15.51 3.28 14.27
N THR A 24 -15.80 2.21 15.01
CA THR A 24 -16.57 2.25 16.27
C THR A 24 -15.86 3.08 17.34
N ARG A 25 -14.53 2.97 17.47
CA ARG A 25 -13.74 3.81 18.40
C ARG A 25 -13.82 5.28 18.02
N VAL A 26 -13.65 5.59 16.72
CA VAL A 26 -13.73 6.96 16.20
C VAL A 26 -15.14 7.53 16.41
N GLU A 27 -16.18 6.76 16.09
CA GLU A 27 -17.58 7.15 16.25
C GLU A 27 -17.93 7.44 17.72
N GLN A 28 -17.48 6.60 18.65
CA GLN A 28 -17.68 6.84 20.08
C GLN A 28 -17.01 8.15 20.53
N SER A 29 -15.73 8.36 20.19
CA SER A 29 -15.02 9.59 20.53
C SER A 29 -15.65 10.83 19.87
N PHE A 30 -16.15 10.69 18.65
CA PHE A 30 -16.84 11.76 17.93
C PHE A 30 -18.17 12.10 18.62
N ALA A 31 -18.97 11.10 18.99
CA ALA A 31 -20.24 11.30 19.69
C ALA A 31 -20.03 11.98 21.06
N ASP A 32 -19.05 11.52 21.85
CA ASP A 32 -18.70 12.11 23.14
C ASP A 32 -18.21 13.56 23.00
N TRP A 33 -17.39 13.83 21.99
CA TRP A 33 -16.94 15.19 21.65
C TRP A 33 -18.11 16.09 21.22
N HIS A 34 -19.00 15.57 20.37
CA HIS A 34 -20.14 16.32 19.84
C HIS A 34 -21.15 16.70 20.93
N LEU A 35 -21.30 15.87 21.96
CA LEU A 35 -22.18 16.11 23.11
C LEU A 35 -21.58 17.06 24.16
N SER A 36 -20.24 17.12 24.29
CA SER A 36 -19.58 17.85 25.39
C SER A 36 -19.39 19.34 25.11
N SER A 37 -18.66 19.71 24.06
CA SER A 37 -18.56 21.10 23.55
C SER A 37 -17.77 21.12 22.24
N THR A 38 -18.48 21.26 21.12
CA THR A 38 -17.88 21.38 19.78
C THR A 38 -17.11 22.68 19.54
N LEU A 39 -16.99 23.55 20.56
CA LEU A 39 -16.22 24.80 20.49
C LEU A 39 -14.71 24.57 20.55
N VAL A 40 -14.27 23.43 21.07
CA VAL A 40 -12.86 23.01 21.12
C VAL A 40 -12.64 21.80 20.22
N PRO A 41 -11.48 21.68 19.55
CA PRO A 41 -11.15 20.46 18.79
C PRO A 41 -11.16 19.21 19.66
N GLY A 42 -11.67 18.12 19.11
CA GLY A 42 -11.63 16.78 19.72
C GLY A 42 -10.67 15.86 18.99
N GLU A 43 -10.34 14.72 19.60
CA GLU A 43 -9.50 13.71 18.98
C GLU A 43 -9.83 12.28 19.43
N CYS A 44 -9.48 11.32 18.58
CA CYS A 44 -9.51 9.89 18.85
C CYS A 44 -8.12 9.30 18.55
N VAL A 45 -7.39 8.92 19.60
CA VAL A 45 -6.07 8.28 19.47
C VAL A 45 -6.24 6.80 19.15
N LEU A 46 -5.84 6.39 17.96
CA LEU A 46 -5.98 5.01 17.50
C LEU A 46 -4.78 4.15 17.90
N GLY A 47 -3.60 4.77 18.06
CA GLY A 47 -2.40 4.07 18.54
C GLY A 47 -1.88 3.03 17.54
N THR A 48 -1.13 2.05 18.04
CA THR A 48 -0.42 1.05 17.23
C THR A 48 -1.35 0.09 16.46
N ASP A 49 -2.65 0.12 16.74
CA ASP A 49 -3.68 -0.58 15.98
C ASP A 49 -3.97 0.05 14.62
N PHE A 50 -3.66 1.33 14.45
CA PHE A 50 -3.90 2.04 13.20
C PHE A 50 -2.76 3.01 12.91
N PHE A 51 -1.54 2.47 12.74
CA PHE A 51 -0.33 3.23 12.35
C PHE A 51 0.07 4.38 13.29
N ASN A 52 -0.25 4.26 14.58
CA ASN A 52 -0.07 5.32 15.58
C ASN A 52 -0.78 6.62 15.17
N SER A 53 -1.92 6.49 14.48
CA SER A 53 -2.70 7.63 14.01
C SER A 53 -3.61 8.21 15.09
N THR A 54 -3.98 9.46 14.86
CA THR A 54 -5.02 10.18 15.60
C THR A 54 -6.01 10.76 14.60
N VAL A 55 -7.30 10.55 14.83
CA VAL A 55 -8.36 11.23 14.09
C VAL A 55 -8.77 12.47 14.88
N HIS A 56 -8.79 13.62 14.21
CA HIS A 56 -9.09 14.93 14.78
C HIS A 56 -10.46 15.39 14.31
N PHE A 57 -11.22 15.98 15.22
CA PHE A 57 -12.55 16.55 14.99
C PHE A 57 -12.49 18.06 15.16
N HIS A 58 -12.67 18.80 14.07
CA HIS A 58 -12.64 20.26 14.11
C HIS A 58 -14.04 20.84 14.32
N PRO A 59 -14.20 21.95 15.07
CA PRO A 59 -15.47 22.65 15.26
C PRO A 59 -16.23 23.01 13.98
N SER A 60 -15.52 23.17 12.85
CA SER A 60 -16.12 23.44 11.55
C SER A 60 -16.77 22.21 10.88
N GLY A 61 -16.77 21.05 11.53
CA GLY A 61 -17.24 19.77 10.98
C GLY A 61 -16.19 19.03 10.13
N ILE A 62 -14.99 19.60 9.95
CA ILE A 62 -13.91 18.93 9.21
C ILE A 62 -13.26 17.88 10.12
N CYS A 63 -13.10 16.67 9.59
CA CYS A 63 -12.34 15.60 10.23
C CYS A 63 -11.07 15.30 9.43
N PHE A 64 -9.98 14.99 10.13
CA PHE A 64 -8.72 14.60 9.48
C PHE A 64 -7.92 13.65 10.36
N GLN A 65 -7.09 12.82 9.74
CA GLN A 65 -6.19 11.90 10.42
C GLN A 65 -4.76 12.37 10.27
N THR A 66 -3.99 12.26 11.36
CA THR A 66 -2.53 12.45 11.35
C THR A 66 -1.81 11.18 11.75
N THR A 67 -0.63 10.92 11.19
CA THR A 67 0.32 9.93 11.73
C THR A 67 1.67 10.58 12.00
N PRO A 68 2.38 10.21 13.07
CA PRO A 68 3.71 10.74 13.35
C PRO A 68 4.73 10.27 12.29
N GLY A 69 5.78 11.07 12.12
CA GLY A 69 6.98 10.66 11.41
C GLY A 69 7.82 9.71 12.26
N VAL A 70 8.45 8.73 11.63
CA VAL A 70 9.15 7.63 12.33
C VAL A 70 10.48 7.33 11.64
N SER A 71 11.57 7.33 12.42
CA SER A 71 12.87 6.83 11.94
C SER A 71 12.85 5.31 11.92
N MET A 72 13.21 4.72 10.79
CA MET A 72 13.31 3.27 10.58
C MET A 72 14.78 2.84 10.43
N GLY A 73 15.71 3.63 10.98
CA GLY A 73 17.16 3.36 10.89
C GLY A 73 17.65 3.38 9.45
N ARG A 74 18.33 2.30 9.01
CA ARG A 74 18.76 2.15 7.61
C ARG A 74 17.60 2.09 6.62
N GLY A 75 16.38 1.78 7.08
CA GLY A 75 15.16 1.82 6.27
C GLY A 75 14.64 3.23 5.95
N GLY A 76 15.32 4.28 6.42
CA GLY A 76 14.99 5.68 6.13
C GLY A 76 14.05 6.30 7.15
N TYR A 77 13.37 7.38 6.76
CA TYR A 77 12.45 8.13 7.61
C TYR A 77 11.06 8.16 6.99
N LYS A 78 10.06 7.64 7.72
CA LYS A 78 8.65 7.84 7.40
C LYS A 78 8.31 9.30 7.71
N GLN A 79 7.87 10.03 6.71
CA GLN A 79 7.35 11.39 6.91
C GLN A 79 6.01 11.35 7.69
N PRO A 80 5.72 12.40 8.48
CA PRO A 80 4.39 12.58 9.05
C PRO A 80 3.31 12.55 7.97
N GLY A 81 2.18 11.95 8.28
CA GLY A 81 1.07 11.77 7.34
C GLY A 81 -0.12 12.63 7.72
N TYR A 82 -0.85 13.10 6.71
CA TYR A 82 -2.12 13.81 6.87
C TYR A 82 -3.13 13.30 5.85
N ARG A 83 -4.35 13.00 6.29
CA ARG A 83 -5.46 12.57 5.42
C ARG A 83 -6.74 13.27 5.83
N THR A 84 -7.54 13.72 4.86
CA THR A 84 -8.92 14.14 5.16
C THR A 84 -9.80 12.92 5.42
N VAL A 85 -10.69 13.03 6.39
CA VAL A 85 -11.58 11.96 6.83
C VAL A 85 -13.02 12.42 6.66
N LYS A 86 -13.90 11.52 6.21
CA LYS A 86 -15.35 11.73 6.14
C LYS A 86 -16.05 10.71 7.02
N ARG A 87 -17.09 11.19 7.71
CA ARG A 87 -18.12 10.39 8.36
C ARG A 87 -19.38 10.50 7.51
N LEU A 88 -19.90 9.37 7.04
CA LEU A 88 -21.06 9.34 6.15
C LEU A 88 -22.13 8.41 6.71
N GLU A 89 -23.39 8.84 6.61
CA GLU A 89 -24.55 7.97 6.77
C GLU A 89 -24.73 7.13 5.52
N VAL A 90 -25.01 5.84 5.72
CA VAL A 90 -25.22 4.87 4.65
C VAL A 90 -26.44 4.01 4.98
N GLU A 91 -27.12 3.49 3.97
CA GLU A 91 -28.27 2.62 4.11
C GLU A 91 -27.85 1.21 4.57
N SER A 92 -26.86 0.63 3.88
CA SER A 92 -26.37 -0.71 4.15
C SER A 92 -24.99 -0.98 3.54
N ALA A 93 -24.42 -2.14 3.85
CA ALA A 93 -23.28 -2.67 3.11
C ALA A 93 -23.66 -2.84 1.63
N GLY A 94 -22.68 -2.72 0.73
CA GLY A 94 -22.91 -2.82 -0.71
C GLY A 94 -23.43 -1.53 -1.37
N GLU A 95 -23.80 -0.51 -0.60
CA GLU A 95 -24.15 0.81 -1.16
C GLU A 95 -22.97 1.40 -1.92
N THR A 96 -23.23 2.02 -3.07
CA THR A 96 -22.21 2.71 -3.87
C THR A 96 -22.21 4.20 -3.53
N LEU A 97 -21.07 4.71 -3.08
CA LEU A 97 -20.87 6.10 -2.71
C LEU A 97 -20.10 6.84 -3.79
N GLN A 98 -20.57 8.05 -4.10
CA GLN A 98 -19.85 9.00 -4.94
C GLN A 98 -19.09 10.01 -4.06
N LEU A 99 -17.76 10.01 -4.14
CA LEU A 99 -16.89 10.89 -3.37
C LEU A 99 -16.05 11.76 -4.29
N TYR A 100 -15.66 12.94 -3.83
CA TYR A 100 -14.92 13.93 -4.62
C TYR A 100 -13.65 14.37 -3.92
N ALA A 101 -12.59 14.57 -4.70
CA ALA A 101 -11.32 15.05 -4.20
C ALA A 101 -10.62 16.00 -5.19
N LYS A 102 -9.73 16.82 -4.63
CA LYS A 102 -8.84 17.70 -5.38
C LYS A 102 -7.42 17.63 -4.83
N ARG A 103 -6.44 18.00 -5.65
CA ARG A 103 -5.05 18.05 -5.20
C ARG A 103 -4.76 19.34 -4.45
N ARG A 104 -4.10 19.23 -3.30
CA ARG A 104 -3.53 20.36 -2.55
C ARG A 104 -2.08 20.05 -2.22
N GLY A 105 -1.15 20.87 -2.71
CA GLY A 105 0.29 20.61 -2.53
C GLY A 105 0.75 19.29 -3.15
N GLY A 106 0.08 18.83 -4.21
CA GLY A 106 0.38 17.56 -4.88
C GLY A 106 -0.36 16.35 -4.33
N GLU A 107 -0.97 16.45 -3.14
CA GLU A 107 -1.67 15.35 -2.47
C GLU A 107 -3.19 15.44 -2.55
N TRP A 108 -3.87 14.29 -2.57
CA TRP A 108 -5.34 14.22 -2.62
C TRP A 108 -5.99 14.56 -1.28
N ARG A 109 -7.07 15.35 -1.36
CA ARG A 109 -7.91 15.76 -0.23
C ARG A 109 -9.36 15.75 -0.65
N PHE A 110 -10.26 15.33 0.24
CA PHE A 110 -11.69 15.44 -0.01
C PHE A 110 -12.09 16.90 -0.26
N CYS A 111 -13.05 17.07 -1.15
CA CYS A 111 -13.71 18.33 -1.41
C CYS A 111 -15.19 18.08 -1.74
N ASP A 112 -15.88 19.17 -2.06
CA ASP A 112 -17.23 19.14 -2.62
C ASP A 112 -17.16 19.00 -4.15
N GLU A 113 -18.25 18.55 -4.76
CA GLU A 113 -18.34 18.28 -6.20
C GLU A 113 -17.92 19.46 -7.10
N PRO A 114 -18.33 20.72 -6.85
CA PRO A 114 -17.99 21.83 -7.74
C PRO A 114 -16.47 22.11 -7.84
N ASP A 115 -15.73 21.67 -6.83
CA ASP A 115 -14.29 21.88 -6.65
C ASP A 115 -13.46 20.65 -7.07
N ALA A 116 -14.12 19.59 -7.55
CA ALA A 116 -13.50 18.29 -7.73
C ALA A 116 -12.58 18.24 -8.96
N GLU A 117 -11.36 17.74 -8.75
CA GLU A 117 -10.46 17.33 -9.85
C GLU A 117 -10.61 15.83 -10.15
N HIS A 118 -11.20 15.07 -9.23
CA HIS A 118 -11.46 13.65 -9.37
C HIS A 118 -12.67 13.20 -8.55
N SER A 119 -13.34 12.18 -9.05
CA SER A 119 -14.43 11.50 -8.39
C SER A 119 -14.08 10.02 -8.16
N PHE A 120 -14.50 9.48 -7.02
CA PHE A 120 -14.37 8.08 -6.66
C PHE A 120 -15.77 7.46 -6.57
N GLU A 121 -15.93 6.29 -7.14
CA GLU A 121 -17.09 5.44 -6.98
C GLU A 121 -16.65 4.22 -6.15
N VAL A 122 -17.19 4.08 -4.93
CA VAL A 122 -16.74 3.05 -3.99
C VAL A 122 -17.90 2.32 -3.35
N VAL A 123 -17.75 1.02 -3.16
CA VAL A 123 -18.77 0.17 -2.53
C VAL A 123 -18.48 0.07 -1.04
N VAL A 124 -19.48 0.31 -0.20
CA VAL A 124 -19.37 0.22 1.26
C VAL A 124 -19.09 -1.22 1.69
N PRO A 125 -17.91 -1.51 2.29
CA PRO A 125 -17.60 -2.83 2.79
C PRO A 125 -18.43 -3.16 4.05
N GLU A 126 -18.92 -4.40 4.16
CA GLU A 126 -19.67 -4.85 5.34
C GLU A 126 -18.88 -4.63 6.64
N GLY A 127 -17.60 -5.02 6.63
CA GLY A 127 -16.68 -4.85 7.75
C GLY A 127 -16.31 -3.39 8.10
N SER A 128 -16.95 -2.38 7.51
CA SER A 128 -16.74 -0.95 7.83
C SER A 128 -17.94 -0.26 8.52
N LEU A 129 -19.11 -0.90 8.50
CA LEU A 129 -20.33 -0.34 9.07
C LEU A 129 -20.27 -0.23 10.59
N VAL A 130 -20.72 0.91 11.11
CA VAL A 130 -20.91 1.17 12.54
C VAL A 130 -22.36 1.54 12.78
N ASP A 131 -23.03 0.85 13.71
CA ASP A 131 -24.40 1.20 14.07
C ASP A 131 -24.44 2.54 14.83
N ALA A 132 -25.52 3.30 14.62
CA ALA A 132 -25.82 4.46 15.45
C ALA A 132 -25.91 4.00 16.92
N LEU A 133 -25.12 4.60 17.82
CA LEU A 133 -24.98 4.22 19.22
C LEU A 133 -26.35 4.19 19.95
N HIS A 134 -27.06 3.06 19.85
CA HIS A 134 -28.23 2.76 20.67
C HIS A 134 -27.80 1.83 21.80
N ASN A 135 -27.57 2.42 22.98
CA ASN A 135 -27.59 1.78 24.30
C ASN A 135 -27.10 0.33 24.36
N SER A 136 -25.79 0.13 24.25
CA SER A 136 -25.04 -0.72 25.17
C SER A 136 -23.56 -0.46 25.03
N PRO A 137 -22.80 -0.36 26.14
CA PRO A 137 -21.34 -0.41 26.13
C PRO A 137 -20.92 -1.85 25.80
N SER A 138 -21.25 -2.31 24.60
CA SER A 138 -20.81 -3.60 24.10
C SER A 138 -19.34 -3.45 23.79
N SER A 139 -18.53 -3.81 24.80
CA SER A 139 -17.09 -4.03 24.78
C SER A 139 -16.45 -3.65 23.45
N VAL A 140 -16.10 -2.37 23.30
CA VAL A 140 -15.21 -1.91 22.23
C VAL A 140 -14.05 -2.89 22.24
N VAL A 141 -13.83 -3.62 21.14
CA VAL A 141 -12.71 -4.56 21.04
C VAL A 141 -11.46 -3.74 21.31
N THR A 142 -10.91 -3.87 22.52
CA THR A 142 -9.80 -3.05 23.00
C THR A 142 -8.47 -3.54 22.42
N SER A 143 -8.44 -4.75 21.87
CA SER A 143 -7.27 -5.34 21.24
C SER A 143 -7.63 -6.33 20.13
N PHE A 144 -6.89 -6.26 19.04
CA PHE A 144 -6.93 -7.26 17.96
C PHE A 144 -6.06 -8.46 18.33
N LYS A 145 -6.46 -9.66 17.89
CA LYS A 145 -5.70 -10.89 18.13
C LYS A 145 -4.80 -11.23 16.94
N PRO A 146 -3.65 -11.88 17.15
CA PRO A 146 -2.88 -12.50 16.06
C PRO A 146 -3.77 -13.44 15.25
N TRP A 147 -3.54 -13.50 13.94
CA TRP A 147 -4.26 -14.44 13.08
C TRP A 147 -3.93 -15.90 13.42
N LYS A 148 -4.91 -16.79 13.21
CA LYS A 148 -4.79 -18.24 13.39
C LYS A 148 -5.24 -18.97 12.14
N GLY A 149 -4.66 -20.14 11.85
CA GLY A 149 -5.11 -21.02 10.77
C GLY A 149 -6.59 -21.40 10.90
N ALA A 150 -7.04 -21.59 12.15
CA ALA A 150 -8.44 -21.84 12.48
C ALA A 150 -9.39 -20.72 12.00
N ASP A 151 -8.94 -19.46 11.92
CA ASP A 151 -9.77 -18.35 11.42
C ASP A 151 -10.07 -18.52 9.92
N ILE A 152 -9.08 -19.02 9.16
CA ILE A 152 -9.22 -19.32 7.73
C ILE A 152 -10.09 -20.56 7.53
N GLU A 153 -9.89 -21.61 8.33
CA GLU A 153 -10.67 -22.85 8.29
C GLU A 153 -12.15 -22.59 8.62
N ALA A 154 -12.41 -21.73 9.61
CA ALA A 154 -13.75 -21.31 10.00
C ALA A 154 -14.40 -20.33 9.00
N CYS A 155 -13.70 -19.92 7.93
CA CYS A 155 -14.19 -18.95 6.95
C CYS A 155 -14.62 -17.61 7.59
N ALA A 156 -13.91 -17.16 8.62
CA ALA A 156 -14.21 -15.92 9.36
C ALA A 156 -13.73 -14.68 8.58
N TRP A 157 -14.20 -14.50 7.35
CA TRP A 157 -13.60 -13.60 6.36
C TRP A 157 -13.50 -12.14 6.79
N ASP A 158 -14.49 -11.63 7.51
CA ASP A 158 -14.53 -10.24 8.01
C ASP A 158 -13.84 -10.04 9.37
N LEU A 159 -13.31 -11.10 9.98
CA LEU A 159 -12.64 -11.02 11.28
C LEU A 159 -11.34 -10.20 11.14
N PRO A 160 -11.18 -9.09 11.88
CA PRO A 160 -9.93 -8.34 11.88
C PRO A 160 -8.89 -9.03 12.75
N VAL A 161 -7.71 -9.27 12.18
CA VAL A 161 -6.58 -9.96 12.81
C VAL A 161 -5.29 -9.16 12.67
N VAL A 162 -4.40 -9.30 13.66
CA VAL A 162 -3.06 -8.71 13.65
C VAL A 162 -2.15 -9.53 12.74
N VAL A 163 -1.51 -8.84 11.80
CA VAL A 163 -0.54 -9.41 10.88
C VAL A 163 0.73 -8.58 10.91
N TRP A 164 1.83 -9.20 11.32
CA TRP A 164 3.17 -8.70 11.09
C TRP A 164 3.60 -9.06 9.67
N GLN A 165 4.13 -8.07 8.96
CA GLN A 165 4.66 -8.26 7.62
C GLN A 165 6.11 -7.76 7.55
N TRP A 166 6.95 -8.47 6.80
CA TRP A 166 8.31 -8.03 6.45
C TRP A 166 8.38 -7.56 5.00
N CYS A 167 9.18 -6.54 4.74
CA CYS A 167 9.36 -6.00 3.40
C CYS A 167 10.37 -6.85 2.60
N ARG A 168 9.99 -7.25 1.38
CA ARG A 168 10.84 -7.99 0.44
C ARG A 168 12.05 -7.20 -0.04
N GLY A 169 11.89 -5.89 -0.20
CA GLY A 169 12.95 -5.00 -0.64
C GLY A 169 13.91 -4.64 0.49
N VAL A 170 15.16 -4.38 0.11
CA VAL A 170 16.05 -3.49 0.86
C VAL A 170 15.94 -2.16 0.12
N PRO A 171 15.40 -1.08 0.70
CA PRO A 171 15.38 0.19 0.00
C PRO A 171 16.83 0.68 -0.11
N GLU A 172 17.45 0.48 -1.28
CA GLU A 172 18.61 1.28 -1.62
C GLU A 172 18.11 2.71 -1.86
N LYS A 173 18.42 3.53 -0.85
CA LYS A 173 18.58 4.98 -0.78
C LYS A 173 17.52 5.96 -1.29
N ASP A 174 16.59 5.66 -2.20
CA ASP A 174 15.60 6.66 -2.64
C ASP A 174 14.26 6.05 -3.07
N GLY A 175 13.69 5.17 -2.22
CA GLY A 175 12.34 4.64 -2.39
C GLY A 175 11.54 4.77 -1.11
N ALA A 176 10.47 5.56 -1.11
CA ALA A 176 9.61 5.72 0.06
C ALA A 176 8.99 4.35 0.43
N LEU A 177 9.48 3.71 1.49
CA LEU A 177 9.03 2.37 1.91
C LEU A 177 7.49 2.25 2.00
N LEU A 178 6.80 3.34 2.35
CA LEU A 178 5.34 3.38 2.44
C LEU A 178 4.62 3.61 1.11
N SER A 179 5.32 4.02 0.06
CA SER A 179 4.78 4.03 -1.30
C SER A 179 4.83 2.64 -1.95
N LEU A 180 5.51 1.67 -1.34
CA LEU A 180 5.56 0.30 -1.87
C LEU A 180 4.15 -0.33 -1.86
N PRO A 181 3.75 -1.00 -2.97
CA PRO A 181 2.50 -1.75 -3.03
C PRO A 181 2.47 -2.95 -2.06
N GLU A 182 1.29 -3.55 -1.89
CA GLU A 182 1.04 -4.59 -0.89
C GLU A 182 1.81 -5.90 -1.12
N ASP A 183 2.13 -6.23 -2.37
CA ASP A 183 2.87 -7.43 -2.76
C ASP A 183 4.36 -7.41 -2.32
N TRP A 184 4.88 -6.25 -1.93
CA TRP A 184 6.19 -6.10 -1.29
C TRP A 184 6.19 -6.52 0.19
N TRP A 185 5.02 -6.73 0.81
CA TRP A 185 4.86 -7.01 2.23
C TRP A 185 4.43 -8.45 2.47
N CYS A 186 5.38 -9.27 2.95
CA CYS A 186 5.14 -10.68 3.24
C CYS A 186 4.61 -10.86 4.65
N PRO A 187 3.43 -11.45 4.86
CA PRO A 187 2.97 -11.81 6.19
C PRO A 187 3.85 -12.91 6.80
N TYR A 188 4.09 -12.83 8.11
CA TYR A 188 4.64 -13.94 8.87
C TYR A 188 3.59 -15.05 9.02
N LEU A 189 4.06 -16.31 9.03
CA LEU A 189 3.25 -17.47 9.35
C LEU A 189 2.78 -17.43 10.81
N GLU A 190 1.71 -18.15 11.12
CA GLU A 190 0.97 -18.10 12.38
C GLU A 190 1.88 -18.09 13.63
N GLU A 191 2.73 -19.10 13.78
CA GLU A 191 3.59 -19.26 14.97
C GLU A 191 4.54 -18.07 15.16
N VAL A 192 5.20 -17.65 14.08
CA VAL A 192 6.14 -16.52 14.10
C VAL A 192 5.40 -15.20 14.33
N ASN A 193 4.22 -15.03 13.71
CA ASN A 193 3.39 -13.84 13.88
C ASN A 193 2.94 -13.67 15.33
N GLU A 194 2.49 -14.75 15.98
CA GLU A 194 2.07 -14.76 17.38
C GLU A 194 3.25 -14.48 18.33
N LEU A 195 4.42 -15.07 18.07
CA LEU A 195 5.63 -14.81 18.84
C LEU A 195 6.01 -13.32 18.79
N ILE A 196 6.02 -12.72 17.59
CA ILE A 196 6.32 -11.29 17.41
C ILE A 196 5.26 -10.42 18.09
N GLU A 197 3.97 -10.70 17.91
CA GLU A 197 2.91 -9.90 18.53
C GLU A 197 2.93 -10.00 20.05
N THR A 198 3.26 -11.16 20.61
CA THR A 198 3.41 -11.34 22.06
C THR A 198 4.54 -10.46 22.59
N GLY A 199 5.71 -10.49 21.97
CA GLY A 199 6.84 -9.63 22.36
C GLY A 199 6.51 -8.14 22.23
N PHE A 200 5.81 -7.76 21.17
CA PHE A 200 5.34 -6.39 20.98
C PHE A 200 4.37 -5.94 22.08
N SER A 201 3.33 -6.75 22.36
CA SER A 201 2.31 -6.42 23.36
C SER A 201 2.83 -6.39 24.79
N THR A 202 3.94 -7.09 25.05
CA THR A 202 4.62 -7.12 26.36
C THR A 202 5.73 -6.07 26.46
N ASN A 203 5.82 -5.14 25.50
CA ASN A 203 6.81 -4.06 25.45
C ASN A 203 8.26 -4.57 25.51
N GLN A 204 8.54 -5.72 24.92
CA GLN A 204 9.92 -6.16 24.73
C GLN A 204 10.64 -5.23 23.74
N VAL A 205 11.95 -5.11 23.87
CA VAL A 205 12.77 -4.34 22.92
C VAL A 205 13.04 -5.16 21.67
N SER A 206 13.20 -6.47 21.81
CA SER A 206 13.41 -7.40 20.72
C SER A 206 12.93 -8.80 21.04
N VAL A 207 12.74 -9.61 19.99
CA VAL A 207 12.38 -11.03 20.06
C VAL A 207 13.31 -11.83 19.15
N LEU A 208 13.82 -12.95 19.65
CA LEU A 208 14.55 -13.91 18.83
C LEU A 208 13.55 -14.82 18.11
N VAL A 209 13.68 -14.94 16.79
CA VAL A 209 12.83 -15.79 15.95
C VAL A 209 13.65 -16.92 15.36
N GLU A 210 13.17 -18.14 15.54
CA GLU A 210 13.71 -19.36 14.96
C GLU A 210 12.72 -19.88 13.91
N ALA A 211 13.06 -19.71 12.62
CA ALA A 211 12.22 -20.09 11.50
C ALA A 211 12.95 -21.08 10.59
N GLY A 212 12.79 -22.37 10.87
CA GLY A 212 13.54 -23.45 10.21
C GLY A 212 15.03 -23.35 10.54
N GLU A 213 15.89 -23.32 9.52
CA GLU A 213 17.35 -23.18 9.68
C GLU A 213 17.81 -21.72 9.88
N ARG A 214 16.87 -20.77 10.01
CA ARG A 214 17.18 -19.34 10.12
C ARG A 214 16.85 -18.84 11.52
N THR A 215 17.80 -18.15 12.12
CA THR A 215 17.62 -17.43 13.38
C THR A 215 17.89 -15.95 13.16
N TYR A 216 16.97 -15.09 13.58
CA TYR A 216 17.11 -13.64 13.44
C TYR A 216 16.41 -12.92 14.59
N ASN A 217 16.83 -11.68 14.86
CA ASN A 217 16.20 -10.82 15.84
C ASN A 217 15.17 -9.90 15.18
N VAL A 218 14.02 -9.74 15.82
CA VAL A 218 13.04 -8.70 15.53
C VAL A 218 13.21 -7.61 16.59
N ASN A 219 13.65 -6.42 16.18
CA ASN A 219 13.84 -5.28 17.06
C ASN A 219 12.68 -4.30 16.90
N PHE A 220 11.91 -4.07 17.96
CA PHE A 220 10.74 -3.20 17.90
C PHE A 220 11.15 -1.73 17.91
N THR A 221 10.46 -0.93 17.09
CA THR A 221 10.62 0.52 17.16
C THR A 221 9.73 1.05 18.29
N PRO A 222 10.28 1.79 19.27
CA PRO A 222 9.48 2.33 20.36
C PRO A 222 8.32 3.19 19.86
N ASN A 223 7.14 3.04 20.48
CA ASN A 223 5.93 3.83 20.19
C ASN A 223 5.53 3.82 18.70
N SER A 224 5.66 2.68 18.04
CA SER A 224 5.51 2.56 16.59
C SER A 224 4.96 1.21 16.20
N SER A 225 4.24 1.15 15.08
CA SER A 225 3.77 -0.08 14.44
C SER A 225 4.83 -0.68 13.49
N PHE A 226 6.11 -0.31 13.63
CA PHE A 226 7.23 -0.76 12.80
C PHE A 226 8.29 -1.50 13.62
N ALA A 227 9.01 -2.42 12.98
CA ALA A 227 10.13 -3.14 13.58
C ALA A 227 11.23 -3.38 12.53
N LEU A 228 12.41 -3.80 12.98
CA LEU A 228 13.52 -4.20 12.12
C LEU A 228 13.86 -5.66 12.38
N GLN A 229 13.75 -6.48 11.34
CA GLN A 229 14.32 -7.82 11.31
C GLN A 229 15.82 -7.71 11.02
N ARG A 230 16.65 -8.38 11.83
CA ARG A 230 18.11 -8.46 11.64
C ARG A 230 18.58 -9.92 11.69
N ASP A 231 19.09 -10.41 10.57
CA ASP A 231 19.73 -11.72 10.39
C ASP A 231 21.24 -11.46 10.27
N ASP A 232 21.94 -11.52 11.42
CA ASP A 232 23.38 -11.23 11.50
C ASP A 232 24.22 -12.26 10.73
N ALA A 233 23.80 -13.53 10.75
CA ALA A 233 24.48 -14.61 10.05
C ALA A 233 24.52 -14.39 8.53
N ARG A 234 23.48 -13.77 7.97
CA ARG A 234 23.39 -13.44 6.54
C ARG A 234 23.62 -11.96 6.23
N ASN A 235 24.03 -11.16 7.24
CA ASN A 235 24.20 -9.72 7.15
C ASN A 235 23.01 -9.02 6.47
N LYS A 236 21.79 -9.35 6.90
CA LYS A 236 20.55 -8.90 6.25
C LYS A 236 19.61 -8.22 7.22
N GLU A 237 19.11 -7.05 6.81
CA GLU A 237 18.07 -6.31 7.54
C GLU A 237 16.82 -6.15 6.69
N ARG A 238 15.65 -6.18 7.33
CA ARG A 238 14.37 -5.91 6.69
C ARG A 238 13.47 -5.07 7.58
N VAL A 239 12.79 -4.09 6.98
CA VAL A 239 11.76 -3.35 7.70
C VAL A 239 10.50 -4.20 7.81
N MET A 240 9.89 -4.16 8.98
CA MET A 240 8.65 -4.83 9.31
C MET A 240 7.58 -3.81 9.68
N ARG A 241 6.32 -4.19 9.50
CA ARG A 241 5.16 -3.42 9.96
C ARG A 241 4.11 -4.33 10.59
N ARG A 242 3.40 -3.80 11.57
CA ARG A 242 2.17 -4.34 12.15
C ARG A 242 0.99 -3.72 11.45
N VAL A 243 0.08 -4.55 10.93
CA VAL A 243 -1.17 -4.11 10.29
C VAL A 243 -2.35 -4.93 10.81
N ILE A 244 -3.53 -4.33 10.75
CA ILE A 244 -4.80 -5.05 10.94
C ILE A 244 -5.35 -5.36 9.56
N LYS A 245 -5.65 -6.64 9.32
CA LYS A 245 -6.24 -7.13 8.07
C LYS A 245 -7.46 -7.98 8.40
N THR A 246 -8.39 -8.04 7.47
CA THR A 246 -9.41 -9.10 7.50
C THR A 246 -8.77 -10.45 7.16
N VAL A 247 -9.38 -11.55 7.61
CA VAL A 247 -8.92 -12.91 7.25
C VAL A 247 -8.92 -13.11 5.73
N GLN A 248 -9.84 -12.46 4.99
CA GLN A 248 -9.86 -12.49 3.53
C GLN A 248 -8.63 -11.79 2.90
N GLU A 249 -8.26 -10.61 3.38
CA GLU A 249 -7.05 -9.91 2.93
C GLU A 249 -5.78 -10.69 3.26
N LEU A 250 -5.74 -11.29 4.46
CA LEU A 250 -4.64 -12.17 4.87
C LEU A 250 -4.52 -13.38 3.95
N LYS A 251 -5.63 -14.09 3.66
CA LYS A 251 -5.64 -15.24 2.74
C LYS A 251 -5.10 -14.86 1.37
N THR A 252 -5.49 -13.70 0.86
CA THR A 252 -4.96 -13.16 -0.41
C THR A 252 -3.45 -12.90 -0.32
N SER A 253 -2.99 -12.32 0.79
CA SER A 253 -1.57 -12.05 1.04
C SER A 253 -0.74 -13.33 1.15
N LEU A 254 -1.25 -14.35 1.84
CA LEU A 254 -0.61 -15.66 2.00
C LEU A 254 -0.45 -16.37 0.65
N ALA A 255 -1.47 -16.32 -0.21
CA ALA A 255 -1.41 -16.89 -1.57
C ALA A 255 -0.35 -16.21 -2.46
N GLY A 256 0.06 -14.98 -2.13
CA GLY A 256 1.10 -14.22 -2.83
C GLY A 256 2.52 -14.42 -2.30
N ILE A 257 2.76 -15.18 -1.23
CA ILE A 257 4.10 -15.30 -0.62
C ILE A 257 5.15 -15.88 -1.58
N SER A 258 4.77 -16.78 -2.49
CA SER A 258 5.70 -17.35 -3.46
C SER A 258 5.97 -16.42 -4.65
N ARG A 259 5.14 -15.40 -4.87
CA ARG A 259 5.25 -14.53 -6.04
C ARG A 259 6.23 -13.38 -5.75
N PRO A 260 7.19 -13.09 -6.65
CA PRO A 260 8.00 -11.90 -6.52
C PRO A 260 7.10 -10.65 -6.65
N PRO A 261 7.41 -9.55 -5.95
CA PRO A 261 6.62 -8.33 -6.02
C PRO A 261 6.80 -7.74 -7.41
N LYS A 262 5.76 -7.18 -8.03
CA LYS A 262 5.91 -6.53 -9.34
C LYS A 262 6.87 -5.35 -9.19
N MET A 263 7.97 -5.40 -9.93
CA MET A 263 8.90 -4.28 -10.04
C MET A 263 8.39 -3.32 -11.11
N SER A 264 8.60 -2.01 -10.92
CA SER A 264 8.35 -1.07 -12.01
C SER A 264 9.26 -1.40 -13.19
N ILE A 265 8.81 -1.09 -14.40
CA ILE A 265 9.62 -1.24 -15.63
C ILE A 265 10.99 -0.61 -15.42
N LYS A 266 11.06 0.60 -14.87
CA LYS A 266 12.31 1.30 -14.57
C LYS A 266 13.25 0.50 -13.65
N GLN A 267 12.73 -0.04 -12.55
CA GLN A 267 13.54 -0.86 -11.64
C GLN A 267 14.03 -2.15 -12.29
N LEU A 268 13.21 -2.75 -13.17
CA LEU A 268 13.62 -3.90 -13.95
C LEU A 268 14.74 -3.52 -14.92
N MET A 269 14.62 -2.40 -15.63
CA MET A 269 15.66 -1.90 -16.53
C MET A 269 17.01 -1.78 -15.84
N ASP A 270 17.06 -1.17 -14.65
CA ASP A 270 18.30 -0.97 -13.88
C ASP A 270 18.94 -2.30 -13.45
N SER A 271 18.16 -3.38 -13.39
CA SER A 271 18.61 -4.72 -12.97
C SER A 271 18.98 -5.65 -14.13
N LEU A 272 18.61 -5.30 -15.37
CA LEU A 272 18.84 -6.15 -16.53
C LEU A 272 20.18 -5.84 -17.19
N PRO A 273 20.89 -6.84 -17.75
CA PRO A 273 22.08 -6.59 -18.54
C PRO A 273 21.77 -5.69 -19.75
N ASP A 274 22.76 -4.88 -20.15
CA ASP A 274 22.66 -4.04 -21.35
C ASP A 274 22.27 -4.88 -22.58
N GLY A 275 21.36 -4.35 -23.40
CA GLY A 275 20.88 -5.00 -24.63
C GLY A 275 19.84 -6.10 -24.42
N THR A 276 19.40 -6.37 -23.19
CA THR A 276 18.34 -7.35 -22.91
C THR A 276 16.97 -6.87 -23.40
N ILE A 277 16.72 -5.56 -23.33
CA ILE A 277 15.41 -4.98 -23.65
C ILE A 277 15.24 -4.78 -25.16
N PRO A 278 14.18 -5.32 -25.79
CA PRO A 278 13.92 -5.12 -27.21
C PRO A 278 13.81 -3.65 -27.60
N HIS A 279 14.48 -3.25 -28.70
CA HIS A 279 14.51 -1.85 -29.15
C HIS A 279 13.13 -1.23 -29.41
N HIS A 280 12.14 -2.02 -29.82
CA HIS A 280 10.79 -1.52 -30.10
C HIS A 280 10.00 -1.15 -28.84
N PHE A 281 10.53 -1.42 -27.64
CA PHE A 281 9.97 -0.93 -26.37
C PHE A 281 10.42 0.50 -26.05
N PHE A 282 11.42 1.04 -26.73
CA PHE A 282 11.97 2.37 -26.45
C PHE A 282 11.20 3.48 -27.16
N CYS A 283 10.88 4.53 -26.41
CA CYS A 283 10.25 5.72 -26.93
C CYS A 283 11.25 6.48 -27.82
N PRO A 284 10.91 6.78 -29.08
CA PRO A 284 11.81 7.52 -29.96
C PRO A 284 12.13 8.95 -29.50
N ILE A 285 11.25 9.56 -28.69
CA ILE A 285 11.45 10.93 -28.16
C ILE A 285 12.31 10.89 -26.90
N LEU A 286 12.00 10.00 -25.95
CA LEU A 286 12.69 9.95 -24.65
C LEU A 286 14.01 9.17 -24.72
N GLN A 287 14.15 8.29 -25.71
CA GLN A 287 15.22 7.29 -25.78
C GLN A 287 15.28 6.40 -24.54
N ASP A 288 14.12 6.16 -23.94
CA ASP A 288 13.90 5.38 -22.73
C ASP A 288 12.70 4.44 -22.96
N VAL A 289 12.56 3.38 -22.16
CA VAL A 289 11.44 2.44 -22.31
C VAL A 289 10.10 3.16 -22.16
N MET A 290 9.14 2.79 -23.01
CA MET A 290 7.85 3.45 -23.06
C MET A 290 7.04 3.25 -21.78
N GLU A 291 6.49 4.36 -21.28
CA GLU A 291 5.44 4.34 -20.26
C GLU A 291 4.13 4.73 -20.95
N GLN A 292 3.12 3.85 -20.84
CA GLN A 292 1.81 4.01 -21.51
C GLN A 292 1.98 4.24 -23.03
N PRO A 293 2.37 3.22 -23.81
CA PRO A 293 2.62 3.38 -25.24
C PRO A 293 1.34 3.79 -25.98
N VAL A 294 1.43 4.86 -26.78
CA VAL A 294 0.32 5.36 -27.61
C VAL A 294 0.78 5.54 -29.06
N LYS A 295 -0.13 5.23 -30.00
CA LYS A 295 0.04 5.40 -31.44
C LYS A 295 -0.48 6.76 -31.90
N THR A 296 0.33 7.45 -32.70
CA THR A 296 -0.11 8.55 -33.55
C THR A 296 -0.84 8.01 -34.79
N VAL A 297 -1.56 8.86 -35.51
CA VAL A 297 -2.38 8.47 -36.68
C VAL A 297 -1.57 7.92 -37.86
N ASP A 298 -0.27 8.17 -37.88
CA ASP A 298 0.69 7.63 -38.85
C ASP A 298 1.27 6.27 -38.42
N GLY A 299 0.82 5.71 -37.29
CA GLY A 299 1.14 4.35 -36.83
C GLY A 299 2.36 4.25 -35.91
N HIS A 300 3.11 5.34 -35.69
CA HIS A 300 4.26 5.32 -34.79
C HIS A 300 3.86 5.36 -33.31
N THR A 301 4.65 4.71 -32.45
CA THR A 301 4.34 4.60 -31.01
C THR A 301 5.33 5.40 -30.17
N TYR A 302 4.82 6.04 -29.11
CA TYR A 302 5.58 6.87 -28.18
C TYR A 302 5.06 6.71 -26.75
N SER A 303 5.85 7.09 -25.74
CA SER A 303 5.33 7.31 -24.38
C SER A 303 4.29 8.43 -24.41
N ARG A 304 3.14 8.21 -23.76
CA ARG A 304 2.02 9.17 -23.75
C ARG A 304 2.44 10.57 -23.33
N SER A 305 3.24 10.68 -22.26
CA SER A 305 3.73 11.96 -21.73
C SER A 305 4.60 12.72 -22.74
N ALA A 306 5.46 12.01 -23.46
CA ALA A 306 6.41 12.59 -24.41
C ALA A 306 5.71 13.12 -25.67
N ILE A 307 4.87 12.30 -26.31
CA ILE A 307 4.16 12.73 -27.51
C ILE A 307 3.13 13.81 -27.20
N HIS A 308 2.46 13.73 -26.05
CA HIS A 308 1.54 14.79 -25.63
C HIS A 308 2.27 16.13 -25.49
N LYS A 309 3.45 16.15 -24.86
CA LYS A 309 4.28 17.36 -24.75
C LYS A 309 4.75 17.87 -26.11
N TRP A 310 5.15 16.99 -27.02
CA TRP A 310 5.56 17.36 -28.38
C TRP A 310 4.43 18.06 -29.15
N LEU A 311 3.23 17.48 -29.11
CA LEU A 311 2.06 17.97 -29.85
C LEU A 311 1.47 19.28 -29.28
N GLN A 312 1.93 19.75 -28.12
CA GLN A 312 1.57 21.08 -27.60
C GLN A 312 2.16 22.22 -28.45
N SER A 313 3.31 22.01 -29.07
CA SER A 313 4.03 23.02 -29.85
C SER A 313 4.32 22.62 -31.29
N HIS A 314 3.98 21.40 -31.69
CA HIS A 314 4.21 20.87 -33.03
C HIS A 314 2.96 20.20 -33.60
N ASP A 315 2.82 20.28 -34.92
CA ASP A 315 1.79 19.58 -35.70
C ASP A 315 2.39 18.42 -36.52
N THR A 316 3.63 18.03 -36.23
CA THR A 316 4.41 17.05 -37.00
C THR A 316 4.67 15.78 -36.20
N ALA A 317 4.90 14.67 -36.91
CA ALA A 317 5.32 13.41 -36.34
C ALA A 317 6.80 13.51 -35.91
N PRO A 318 7.17 13.17 -34.66
CA PRO A 318 8.54 13.31 -34.18
C PRO A 318 9.59 12.54 -34.98
N LEU A 319 9.23 11.36 -35.51
CA LEU A 319 10.17 10.49 -36.22
C LEU A 319 10.43 10.91 -37.67
N THR A 320 9.39 11.40 -38.35
CA THR A 320 9.44 11.67 -39.79
C THR A 320 9.53 13.17 -40.11
N GLY A 321 9.18 14.03 -39.14
CA GLY A 321 9.05 15.47 -39.34
C GLY A 321 7.85 15.85 -40.23
N LEU A 322 7.06 14.88 -40.69
CA LEU A 322 5.90 15.12 -41.56
C LEU A 322 4.72 15.64 -40.75
N VAL A 323 3.90 16.49 -41.35
CA VAL A 323 2.67 16.99 -40.71
C VAL A 323 1.73 15.83 -40.43
N LEU A 324 1.26 15.73 -39.18
CA LEU A 324 0.26 14.75 -38.79
C LEU A 324 -1.12 15.22 -39.27
N PRO A 325 -1.89 14.36 -39.95
CA PRO A 325 -3.28 14.68 -40.32
C PRO A 325 -4.19 14.96 -39.11
N SER A 326 -3.84 14.44 -37.94
CA SER A 326 -4.54 14.65 -36.68
C SER A 326 -3.61 14.39 -35.49
N LYS A 327 -3.85 15.11 -34.39
CA LYS A 327 -3.17 14.93 -33.10
C LYS A 327 -3.79 13.85 -32.22
N ALA A 328 -4.76 13.09 -32.74
CA ALA A 328 -5.38 12.00 -32.01
C ALA A 328 -4.34 10.93 -31.64
N LEU A 329 -4.41 10.47 -30.39
CA LEU A 329 -3.57 9.42 -29.85
C LEU A 329 -4.45 8.22 -29.50
N THR A 330 -4.03 7.03 -29.92
CA THR A 330 -4.71 5.77 -29.61
C THR A 330 -3.81 4.92 -28.73
N PRO A 331 -4.30 4.27 -27.65
CA PRO A 331 -3.48 3.34 -26.88
C PRO A 331 -2.90 2.22 -27.75
N ASN A 332 -1.65 1.83 -27.50
CA ASN A 332 -1.04 0.66 -28.13
C ASN A 332 -1.05 -0.53 -27.15
N THR A 333 -2.25 -1.05 -26.87
CA THR A 333 -2.47 -2.13 -25.90
C THR A 333 -1.66 -3.39 -26.22
N GLU A 334 -1.50 -3.71 -27.51
CA GLU A 334 -0.66 -4.83 -27.96
C GLU A 334 0.80 -4.70 -27.50
N LEU A 335 1.38 -3.50 -27.63
CA LEU A 335 2.76 -3.26 -27.17
C LEU A 335 2.84 -3.27 -25.64
N GLU A 336 1.82 -2.75 -24.96
CA GLU A 336 1.71 -2.78 -23.51
C GLU A 336 1.71 -4.22 -22.99
N GLU A 337 0.89 -5.10 -23.56
CA GLU A 337 0.83 -6.53 -23.22
C GLU A 337 2.18 -7.24 -23.48
N GLN A 338 2.82 -6.97 -24.63
CA GLN A 338 4.14 -7.53 -24.94
C GLN A 338 5.22 -7.10 -23.93
N MET A 339 5.22 -5.84 -23.54
CA MET A 339 6.13 -5.30 -22.52
C MET A 339 5.87 -5.98 -21.17
N GLU A 340 4.61 -6.10 -20.75
CA GLU A 340 4.25 -6.76 -19.49
C GLU A 340 4.71 -8.21 -19.44
N ILE A 341 4.49 -8.99 -20.51
CA ILE A 341 4.94 -10.39 -20.59
C ILE A 341 6.46 -10.47 -20.49
N PHE A 342 7.17 -9.68 -21.31
CA PHE A 342 8.63 -9.68 -21.31
C PHE A 342 9.20 -9.37 -19.92
N PHE A 343 8.72 -8.30 -19.28
CA PHE A 343 9.21 -7.89 -17.96
C PHE A 343 8.86 -8.89 -16.86
N ALA A 344 7.71 -9.57 -16.96
CA ALA A 344 7.35 -10.66 -16.04
C ALA A 344 8.27 -11.88 -16.20
N GLU A 345 8.61 -12.27 -17.43
CA GLU A 345 9.55 -13.36 -17.72
C GLU A 345 10.95 -13.05 -17.17
N GLN A 346 11.45 -11.83 -17.39
CA GLN A 346 12.73 -11.40 -16.85
C GLN A 346 12.76 -11.43 -15.31
N GLN A 347 11.65 -11.03 -14.69
CA GLN A 347 11.52 -11.06 -13.23
C GLN A 347 11.50 -12.49 -12.67
N ALA A 348 10.80 -13.41 -13.34
CA ALA A 348 10.76 -14.82 -12.95
C ALA A 348 12.15 -15.47 -13.09
N ALA A 349 12.84 -15.25 -14.20
CA ALA A 349 14.18 -15.78 -14.43
C ALA A 349 15.20 -15.28 -13.38
N ASN A 350 15.13 -14.00 -12.99
CA ASN A 350 15.98 -13.45 -11.94
C ASN A 350 15.67 -14.04 -10.56
N ALA A 351 14.41 -14.40 -10.28
CA ALA A 351 14.05 -15.08 -9.03
C ALA A 351 14.62 -16.50 -8.95
N ASP A 352 14.61 -17.25 -10.06
CA ASP A 352 15.16 -18.62 -10.12
C ASP A 352 16.69 -18.63 -9.99
N VAL A 353 17.41 -17.70 -10.62
CA VAL A 353 18.86 -17.56 -10.47
C VAL A 353 19.24 -17.19 -9.03
N ALA A 354 18.45 -16.33 -8.36
CA ALA A 354 18.65 -16.00 -6.96
C ALA A 354 18.43 -17.21 -6.03
N ILE A 355 17.54 -18.14 -6.38
CA ILE A 355 17.34 -19.39 -5.62
C ILE A 355 18.53 -20.34 -5.81
N ILE A 356 18.99 -20.51 -7.05
CA ILE A 356 20.10 -21.42 -7.41
C ILE A 356 21.43 -20.94 -6.79
N THR A 357 21.73 -19.64 -6.86
CA THR A 357 22.96 -19.08 -6.28
C THR A 357 22.98 -19.13 -4.74
N ASN A 358 21.82 -19.11 -4.09
CA ASN A 358 21.69 -19.33 -2.64
C ASN A 358 21.66 -20.82 -2.24
N GLY A 359 21.60 -21.75 -3.20
CA GLY A 359 21.53 -23.20 -2.99
C GLY A 359 22.81 -23.98 -3.30
N ILE A 360 23.85 -23.38 -3.89
CA ILE A 360 25.06 -24.10 -4.36
C ILE A 360 26.21 -24.15 -3.32
N SER A 361 26.04 -23.69 -2.07
CA SER A 361 27.08 -23.87 -1.03
C SER A 361 27.13 -25.26 -0.38
N SER A 362 26.50 -26.30 -0.94
CA SER A 362 26.54 -27.64 -0.35
C SER A 362 26.71 -28.77 -1.36
N THR A 363 27.76 -28.75 -2.19
CA THR A 363 28.38 -30.04 -2.59
C THR A 363 29.78 -29.87 -3.18
N THR A 364 30.81 -30.16 -2.38
CA THR A 364 32.04 -30.80 -2.88
C THR A 364 32.68 -31.67 -1.80
N VAL A 365 32.53 -32.99 -1.99
CA VAL A 365 33.53 -34.07 -1.96
C VAL A 365 34.43 -34.23 -0.72
N SER A 366 34.28 -35.36 -0.03
CA SER A 366 35.34 -36.39 -0.06
C SER A 366 34.82 -37.76 0.40
N SER A 367 35.02 -38.69 -0.53
CA SER A 367 35.14 -40.15 -0.43
C SER A 367 36.02 -40.65 0.71
#